data_AF-A0A9W9MGE6-F1
#
_entry.id   AF-A0A9W9MGE6-F1
#
_cell.length_a   1.000
_cell.length_b   1.000
_cell.length_c   1.000
_cell.angle_alpha   90.00
_cell.angle_beta   90.00
_cell.angle_gamma   90.00
#
_symmetry.space_group_name_H-M   'P 1'
#
loop_
_entity.id
_entity.type
_entity.pdbx_description
1 polymer ?
#
loop_
_entity_poly.entity_id
_entity_poly.type
_entity_poly.pdbx_seq_one_letter_code
_entity_poly.pdbx_strand_id
1 'polypeptide(L)'
;MSLSAFMIPVFLDTNQSTEHMVRQWARLYHYGHIYLPALCVSTTGMYAFTTLRKRAANNEQWSRYALAAISTIAMVPFTWVFMTPTNDTLFSLDASEFFMELGLTRGLVVKWAWLHVTRSFFPLVGAILGFTALQQEIRSG
;
A
#
# COMPACT_ATOMS: atom_id res chain seq x y z
N MET A 1 -4.15 -9.76 -3.14
CA MET A 1 -4.47 -9.22 -4.48
C MET A 1 -4.88 -7.76 -4.30
N SER A 2 -4.27 -6.80 -5.00
CA SER A 2 -4.64 -5.38 -4.83
C SER A 2 -5.85 -5.07 -5.71
N LEU A 3 -6.93 -4.56 -5.13
CA LEU A 3 -8.12 -4.14 -5.88
C LEU A 3 -7.76 -3.15 -7.00
N SER A 4 -6.73 -2.32 -6.78
CA SER A 4 -6.19 -1.38 -7.76
C SER A 4 -5.64 -2.03 -9.03
N ALA A 5 -5.09 -3.25 -8.97
CA ALA A 5 -4.51 -3.90 -10.15
C ALA A 5 -5.55 -4.24 -11.22
N PHE A 6 -6.79 -4.52 -10.79
CA PHE A 6 -7.90 -4.83 -11.69
C PHE A 6 -8.77 -3.61 -11.97
N MET A 7 -9.01 -2.77 -10.96
CA MET A 7 -9.92 -1.63 -11.10
C MET A 7 -9.32 -0.48 -11.92
N ILE A 8 -8.01 -0.22 -11.83
CA ILE A 8 -7.39 0.88 -12.60
C ILE A 8 -7.53 0.67 -14.12
N PRO A 9 -7.18 -0.49 -14.71
CA PRO A 9 -7.42 -0.73 -16.14
C PRO A 9 -8.88 -0.52 -16.53
N VAL A 10 -9.82 -1.00 -15.71
CA VAL A 10 -11.26 -0.79 -15.94
C VAL A 10 -11.61 0.69 -15.95
N PHE A 11 -11.10 1.48 -15.01
CA PHE A 11 -11.34 2.93 -14.98
C PHE A 11 -10.80 3.63 -16.24
N LEU A 12 -9.60 3.23 -16.68
CA LEU A 12 -8.91 3.82 -17.82
C LEU A 12 -9.51 3.45 -19.18
N ASP A 13 -10.31 2.39 -19.23
CA ASP A 13 -10.95 1.86 -20.44
C ASP A 13 -12.42 2.27 -20.53
N THR A 14 -13.13 2.31 -19.40
CA THR A 14 -14.59 2.52 -19.38
C THR A 14 -15.03 3.97 -19.20
N ASN A 15 -14.22 4.84 -18.58
CA ASN A 15 -14.65 6.22 -18.31
C ASN A 15 -14.32 7.13 -19.49
N GLN A 16 -15.37 7.77 -20.03
CA GLN A 16 -15.25 8.80 -21.05
C GLN A 16 -15.40 10.23 -20.51
N SER A 17 -15.69 10.39 -19.22
CA SER A 17 -15.76 11.69 -18.55
C SER A 17 -14.82 11.77 -17.34
N THR A 18 -14.26 12.95 -17.11
CA THR A 18 -13.39 13.23 -15.96
C THR A 18 -14.11 12.95 -14.64
N GLU A 19 -15.36 13.38 -14.52
CA GLU A 19 -16.21 13.20 -13.34
C GLU A 19 -16.32 11.74 -12.92
N HIS A 20 -16.68 10.84 -13.85
CA HIS A 20 -16.83 9.43 -13.53
C HIS A 20 -15.51 8.78 -13.14
N MET A 21 -14.42 9.13 -13.82
CA MET A 21 -13.09 8.58 -13.54
C MET A 21 -12.59 8.98 -12.15
N VAL A 22 -12.71 10.27 -11.77
CA VAL A 22 -12.27 10.76 -10.46
C VAL A 22 -13.14 10.17 -9.35
N ARG A 23 -14.47 10.13 -9.52
CA ARG A 23 -15.37 9.54 -8.51
C ARG A 23 -15.10 8.06 -8.28
N GLN A 24 -14.86 7.29 -9.35
CA GLN A 24 -14.53 5.87 -9.24
C GLN A 24 -13.17 5.66 -8.54
N TRP A 25 -12.17 6.48 -8.87
CA TRP A 25 -10.89 6.49 -8.16
C TRP A 25 -11.08 6.82 -6.67
N ALA A 26 -11.88 7.85 -6.34
CA ALA A 26 -12.11 8.27 -4.95
C ALA A 26 -12.79 7.16 -4.14
N ARG A 27 -13.75 6.44 -4.74
CA ARG A 27 -14.35 5.24 -4.14
C ARG A 27 -13.35 4.11 -3.92
N LEU A 28 -12.49 3.83 -4.90
CA LEU A 28 -11.42 2.83 -4.75
C LEU A 28 -10.47 3.20 -3.61
N TYR A 29 -10.04 4.47 -3.53
CA TYR A 29 -9.23 4.98 -2.43
C TYR A 29 -9.96 4.81 -1.10
N HIS A 30 -11.24 5.17 -1.05
CA HIS A 30 -12.06 5.09 0.16
C HIS A 30 -12.08 3.66 0.74
N TYR A 31 -12.34 2.64 -0.08
CA TYR A 31 -12.29 1.27 0.42
C TYR A 31 -10.88 0.85 0.84
N GLY A 32 -9.84 1.29 0.13
CA GLY A 32 -8.45 1.03 0.49
C GLY A 32 -8.06 1.63 1.85
N HIS A 33 -8.42 2.89 2.11
CA HIS A 33 -7.99 3.59 3.32
C HIS A 33 -8.69 3.11 4.60
N ILE A 34 -9.86 2.48 4.50
CA ILE A 34 -10.58 1.95 5.67
C ILE A 34 -9.88 0.70 6.21
N TYR A 35 -9.60 -0.27 5.33
CA TYR A 35 -9.15 -1.59 5.77
C TYR A 35 -7.63 -1.75 5.80
N LEU A 36 -6.91 -1.15 4.85
CA LEU A 36 -5.49 -1.42 4.66
C LEU A 36 -4.58 -0.87 5.77
N PRO A 37 -4.84 0.30 6.40
CA PRO A 37 -4.03 0.76 7.53
C PRO A 37 -4.10 -0.18 8.73
N ALA A 38 -5.29 -0.68 9.07
CA ALA A 38 -5.47 -1.63 10.16
C ALA A 38 -4.69 -2.93 9.91
N LEU A 39 -4.71 -3.45 8.68
CA LEU A 39 -3.91 -4.61 8.28
C LEU A 39 -2.40 -4.33 8.40
N CYS A 40 -1.93 -3.19 7.91
CA CYS A 40 -0.52 -2.80 7.99
C CYS A 40 -0.02 -2.73 9.44
N VAL A 41 -0.77 -2.06 10.32
CA VAL A 41 -0.43 -1.95 11.75
C VAL A 41 -0.47 -3.31 12.42
N SER A 42 -1.48 -4.13 12.13
CA SER A 42 -1.61 -5.48 12.72
C SER A 42 -0.44 -6.38 12.32
N THR A 43 -0.09 -6.44 11.04
CA THR A 43 1.04 -7.25 10.54
C THR A 43 2.38 -6.75 11.09
N THR A 44 2.59 -5.42 11.12
CA THR A 44 3.78 -4.83 11.73
C THR A 44 3.88 -5.18 13.21
N GLY A 45 2.76 -5.08 13.95
CA GLY A 45 2.68 -5.44 15.36
C GLY A 45 3.01 -6.91 15.62
N MET A 46 2.53 -7.82 14.77
CA MET A 46 2.88 -9.24 14.84
C MET A 46 4.39 -9.46 14.66
N TYR A 47 5.02 -8.86 13.64
CA TYR A 47 6.46 -8.96 13.45
C TYR A 47 7.28 -8.31 14.57
N ALA A 48 6.82 -7.17 15.10
CA ALA A 48 7.47 -6.52 16.22
C ALA A 48 7.38 -7.39 17.49
N PHE A 49 6.23 -7.99 17.76
CA PHE A 49 6.05 -8.89 18.89
C PHE A 49 6.94 -10.13 18.79
N THR A 50 7.00 -10.78 17.62
CA THR A 50 7.89 -11.94 17.41
C THR A 50 9.36 -11.53 17.54
N THR A 51 9.75 -10.37 17.03
CA THR A 51 11.08 -9.79 17.21
C THR A 51 11.46 -9.69 18.68
N LEU A 52 10.61 -9.06 19.49
CA LEU A 52 10.87 -8.85 20.92
C LEU A 52 10.98 -10.18 21.67
N ARG A 53 10.08 -11.14 21.38
CA ARG A 53 10.13 -12.48 21.99
C ARG A 53 11.41 -13.24 21.61
N LYS A 54 11.81 -13.23 20.35
CA LYS A 54 13.01 -13.92 19.87
C LYS A 54 14.28 -13.29 20.43
N ARG A 55 14.32 -11.95 20.52
CA ARG A 55 15.42 -11.22 21.14
C ARG A 55 15.56 -11.57 22.63
N ALA A 56 14.45 -11.64 23.36
CA ALA A 56 14.46 -12.05 24.77
C ALA A 56 14.94 -13.50 24.98
N ALA A 57 14.71 -14.37 24.00
CA ALA A 57 15.18 -15.76 24.01
C ALA A 57 16.60 -15.95 23.43
N ASN A 58 17.35 -14.87 23.17
CA ASN A 58 18.67 -14.90 22.49
C ASN A 58 18.68 -15.68 21.15
N ASN A 59 17.55 -15.70 20.44
CA ASN A 59 17.44 -16.36 19.15
C ASN A 59 17.85 -15.40 18.03
N GLU A 60 18.88 -15.76 17.26
CA GLU A 60 19.49 -14.94 16.19
C GLU A 60 18.51 -14.52 15.08
N GLN A 61 17.37 -15.21 14.93
CA GLN A 61 16.35 -14.89 13.92
C GLN A 61 15.56 -13.61 14.22
N TRP A 62 15.70 -13.01 15.42
CA TRP A 62 15.01 -11.77 15.79
C TRP A 62 15.20 -10.64 14.75
N SER A 63 16.41 -10.55 14.18
CA SER A 63 16.78 -9.52 13.21
C SER A 63 15.93 -9.57 11.94
N ARG A 64 15.51 -10.76 11.49
CA ARG A 64 14.72 -10.91 10.26
C ARG A 64 13.26 -10.53 10.46
N TYR A 65 12.70 -10.87 11.61
CA TYR A 65 11.37 -10.37 11.99
C TYR A 65 11.40 -8.84 12.17
N ALA A 66 12.50 -8.27 12.67
CA ALA A 66 12.67 -6.82 12.78
C ALA A 66 12.68 -6.16 11.39
N LEU A 67 13.45 -6.71 10.45
CA LEU A 67 13.48 -6.25 9.06
C LEU A 67 12.10 -6.37 8.40
N ALA A 68 11.36 -7.44 8.67
CA ALA A 68 10.00 -7.62 8.17
C ALA A 68 9.02 -6.55 8.70
N ALA A 69 9.13 -6.19 9.98
CA ALA A 69 8.35 -5.11 10.57
C ALA A 69 8.69 -3.76 9.94
N ILE A 70 9.98 -3.44 9.85
CA ILE A 70 10.49 -2.17 9.28
C ILE A 70 10.07 -2.03 7.82
N SER A 71 10.26 -3.07 7.01
CA SER A 71 9.89 -3.02 5.59
C SER A 71 8.39 -2.86 5.40
N THR A 72 7.57 -3.49 6.24
CA THR A 72 6.10 -3.37 6.19
C THR A 72 5.66 -1.95 6.52
N ILE A 73 6.13 -1.39 7.65
CA ILE A 73 5.69 -0.06 8.11
C ILE A 73 6.25 1.08 7.25
N ALA A 74 7.38 0.87 6.56
CA ALA A 74 7.99 1.86 5.66
C ALA A 74 7.07 2.29 4.49
N MET A 75 6.01 1.52 4.19
CA MET A 75 4.98 1.96 3.24
C MET A 75 4.25 3.24 3.69
N VAL A 76 4.18 3.51 5.00
CA VAL A 76 3.49 4.67 5.58
C VAL A 76 4.20 5.98 5.22
N PRO A 77 5.49 6.18 5.56
CA PRO A 77 6.20 7.40 5.15
C PRO A 77 6.29 7.52 3.62
N PHE A 78 6.40 6.41 2.87
CA PHE A 78 6.30 6.46 1.41
C PHE A 78 4.98 7.06 0.93
N THR A 79 3.86 6.66 1.55
CA THR A 79 2.53 7.18 1.22
C THR A 79 2.47 8.69 1.46
N TRP A 80 2.93 9.15 2.63
CA TRP A 80 2.88 10.56 2.99
C TRP A 80 3.75 11.45 2.10
N VAL A 81 4.94 10.99 1.74
CA VAL A 81 5.89 11.79 0.95
C VAL A 81 5.53 11.78 -0.54
N PHE A 82 5.21 10.63 -1.11
CA PHE A 82 5.10 10.48 -2.56
C PHE A 82 3.66 10.42 -3.08
N MET A 83 2.72 9.87 -2.30
CA MET A 83 1.34 9.71 -2.76
C MET A 83 0.44 10.89 -2.42
N THR A 84 0.64 11.53 -1.26
CA THR A 84 -0.20 12.66 -0.80
C THR A 84 -0.43 13.74 -1.86
N PRO A 85 0.59 14.28 -2.55
CA PRO A 85 0.35 15.35 -3.53
C PRO A 85 -0.57 14.92 -4.68
N THR A 86 -0.46 13.66 -5.12
CA THR A 86 -1.31 13.11 -6.19
C THR A 86 -2.72 12.86 -5.69
N ASN A 87 -2.87 12.34 -4.45
CA ASN A 87 -4.16 12.14 -3.82
C ASN A 87 -4.90 13.47 -3.63
N ASP A 88 -4.23 14.49 -3.10
CA ASP A 88 -4.83 15.80 -2.83
C ASP A 88 -5.32 16.47 -4.12
N THR A 89 -4.54 16.35 -5.19
CA THR A 89 -4.94 16.83 -6.52
C THR A 89 -6.21 16.11 -7.00
N LEU A 90 -6.25 14.77 -6.92
CA LEU A 90 -7.42 14.00 -7.35
C LEU A 90 -8.65 14.26 -6.47
N PHE A 91 -8.49 14.45 -5.16
CA PHE A 91 -9.59 14.85 -4.27
C PHE A 91 -10.09 16.27 -4.55
N SER A 92 -9.20 17.20 -4.88
CA SER A 92 -9.61 18.55 -5.27
C SER A 92 -10.46 18.55 -6.55
N LEU A 93 -10.15 17.65 -7.50
CA LEU A 93 -10.94 17.47 -8.72
C LEU A 93 -12.30 16.82 -8.44
N ASP A 94 -12.38 15.88 -7.49
CA ASP A 94 -13.64 15.24 -7.08
C ASP A 94 -14.61 16.24 -6.44
N ALA A 95 -14.06 17.20 -5.69
CA ALA A 95 -14.82 18.24 -5.01
C ALA A 95 -15.18 19.45 -5.91
N SER A 96 -14.56 19.56 -7.09
CA SER A 96 -14.76 20.69 -8.01
C SER A 96 -15.89 20.44 -9.01
N GLU A 97 -16.65 21.49 -9.35
CA GLU A 97 -17.59 21.45 -10.49
C GLU A 97 -16.87 21.67 -11.84
N PHE A 98 -15.65 22.23 -11.81
CA PHE A 98 -14.80 22.46 -12.97
C PHE A 98 -13.80 21.33 -13.15
N PHE A 99 -14.16 20.37 -13.98
CA PHE A 99 -13.29 19.24 -14.27
C PHE A 99 -12.14 19.63 -15.19
N MET A 100 -10.94 19.19 -14.83
CA MET A 100 -9.77 19.24 -15.69
C MET A 100 -10.00 18.37 -16.95
N GLU A 101 -9.25 18.68 -18.02
CA GLU A 101 -9.22 17.86 -19.22
C GLU A 101 -9.01 16.37 -18.89
N LEU A 102 -9.75 15.50 -19.58
CA LEU A 102 -9.75 14.06 -19.32
C LEU A 102 -8.34 13.46 -19.41
N GLY A 103 -7.53 13.92 -20.38
CA GLY A 103 -6.16 13.45 -20.57
C GLY A 103 -5.27 13.67 -19.35
N LEU A 104 -5.34 14.86 -18.75
CA LEU A 104 -4.57 15.21 -17.54
C LEU A 104 -5.03 14.39 -16.33
N THR A 105 -6.34 14.26 -16.15
CA THR A 105 -6.92 13.44 -15.08
C THR A 105 -6.50 11.98 -15.21
N ARG A 106 -6.50 11.45 -16.44
CA ARG A 106 -6.05 10.09 -16.74
C ARG A 106 -4.59 9.91 -16.35
N GLY A 107 -3.74 10.89 -16.68
CA GLY A 107 -2.33 10.92 -16.28
C GLY A 107 -2.14 10.85 -14.76
N LEU A 108 -2.96 11.57 -13.99
CA LEU A 108 -2.93 11.52 -12.52
C LEU A 108 -3.33 10.15 -11.98
N VAL A 109 -4.38 9.52 -12.51
CA VAL A 109 -4.80 8.17 -12.11
C VAL A 109 -3.73 7.12 -12.44
N VAL A 110 -3.09 7.23 -13.61
CA VAL A 110 -1.97 6.35 -14.01
C VAL A 110 -0.76 6.54 -13.07
N LYS A 111 -0.40 7.80 -12.76
CA LYS A 111 0.66 8.10 -11.79
C LYS A 111 0.35 7.50 -10.42
N TRP A 112 -0.88 7.69 -9.94
CA TRP A 112 -1.34 7.11 -8.68
C TRP A 112 -1.22 5.58 -8.67
N ALA A 113 -1.61 4.92 -9.78
CA ALA A 113 -1.52 3.48 -9.91
C ALA A 113 -0.08 2.97 -9.80
N TRP A 114 0.87 3.63 -10.47
CA TRP A 114 2.29 3.30 -10.35
C TRP A 114 2.82 3.48 -8.93
N LEU A 115 2.50 4.59 -8.28
CA LEU A 115 2.87 4.81 -6.88
C LEU A 115 2.28 3.75 -5.96
N HIS A 116 1.04 3.31 -6.19
CA HIS A 116 0.39 2.26 -5.42
C HIS A 116 1.06 0.89 -5.63
N VAL A 117 1.52 0.59 -6.85
CA VAL A 117 2.33 -0.61 -7.14
C VAL A 117 3.63 -0.55 -6.36
N THR A 118 4.36 0.57 -6.43
CA THR A 118 5.60 0.77 -5.66
C THR A 118 5.37 0.58 -4.16
N ARG A 119 4.30 1.18 -3.62
CA ARG A 119 3.90 1.05 -2.22
C ARG A 119 3.68 -0.41 -1.81
N SER A 120 3.19 -1.24 -2.72
CA SER A 120 2.83 -2.63 -2.43
C SER A 120 4.06 -3.54 -2.29
N PHE A 121 5.25 -3.12 -2.75
CA PHE A 121 6.50 -3.87 -2.53
C PHE A 121 6.94 -3.89 -1.07
N PHE A 122 6.67 -2.82 -0.31
CA PHE A 122 7.05 -2.72 1.11
C PHE A 122 6.48 -3.86 1.98
N PRO A 123 5.14 -4.08 2.04
CA PRO A 123 4.59 -5.20 2.79
C PRO A 123 4.92 -6.56 2.14
N LEU A 124 5.13 -6.62 0.82
CA LEU A 124 5.53 -7.86 0.15
C LEU A 124 6.93 -8.32 0.59
N VAL A 125 7.90 -7.40 0.64
CA VAL A 125 9.24 -7.68 1.18
C VAL A 125 9.14 -8.12 2.64
N GLY A 126 8.29 -7.46 3.44
CA GLY A 126 8.04 -7.87 4.81
C GLY A 126 7.52 -9.29 4.94
N ALA A 127 6.55 -9.66 4.09
CA ALA A 127 6.00 -11.00 4.03
C ALA A 127 7.07 -12.05 3.68
N ILE A 128 7.93 -11.79 2.69
CA ILE A 128 9.02 -12.69 2.29
C ILE A 128 10.02 -12.88 3.45
N LEU A 129 10.43 -11.78 4.10
CA LEU A 129 11.37 -11.83 5.22
C LEU A 129 10.79 -12.61 6.41
N GLY A 130 9.54 -12.33 6.78
CA GLY A 130 8.85 -13.06 7.85
C GLY A 130 8.66 -14.55 7.54
N PHE A 131 8.30 -14.88 6.30
CA PHE A 131 8.11 -16.26 5.87
C PHE A 131 9.42 -17.06 5.85
N THR A 132 10.49 -16.48 5.31
CA THR A 132 11.81 -17.15 5.27
C THR A 132 12.41 -17.33 6.66
N ALA A 133 12.17 -16.39 7.58
CA ALA A 133 12.53 -16.57 8.99
C ALA A 133 11.78 -17.76 9.60
N LEU A 134 10.46 -17.83 9.42
CA LEU A 134 9.63 -18.93 9.92
C LEU A 134 10.06 -20.29 9.34
N GLN A 135 10.35 -20.37 8.04
CA GLN A 135 10.82 -21.60 7.41
C GLN A 135 12.14 -22.09 7.99
N GLN A 136 13.06 -21.18 8.33
CA GLN A 136 14.33 -21.56 8.94
C GLN A 136 14.14 -22.04 10.38
N GLU A 137 13.25 -21.40 11.14
CA GLU A 137 12.85 -21.85 12.47
C GLU A 137 12.38 -23.30 12.46
N ILE A 138 11.45 -23.64 11.57
CA ILE A 138 10.89 -24.99 11.43
C ILE A 138 11.95 -26.02 11.05
N ARG A 139 12.99 -25.63 10.29
CA ARG A 139 14.08 -26.53 9.91
C ARG A 139 15.14 -26.72 10.99
N SER A 140 15.21 -25.81 11.97
CA SER A 140 16.24 -25.78 13.02
C SER A 140 15.78 -26.33 14.38
N GLY A 141 14.48 -26.56 14.56
CA GLY A 141 13.89 -27.18 15.75
C GLY A 141 13.59 -28.65 15.53
#